data_AF-A0A936I2Z4-F1
#
_entry.id   AF-A0A936I2Z4-F1
#
_cell.length_a   1.000
_cell.length_b   1.000
_cell.length_c   1.000
_cell.angle_alpha   90.00
_cell.angle_beta   90.00
_cell.angle_gamma   90.00
#
_symmetry.space_group_name_H-M   'P 1'
#
loop_
_entity.id
_entity.type
_entity.pdbx_description
1 polymer ?
#
loop_
_entity_poly.entity_id
_entity_poly.type
_entity_poly.pdbx_seq_one_letter_code
_entity_poly.pdbx_strand_id
1 'polypeptide(L)'
;MGRYFWLLFALLAGRSAIAQAADSSMAITFTGAINLPLAMKPMHALAMEAWKVSFGREPGAAIVLNDADKGVLEATAHFNYRSAKLNGREETMGRVSYRVRIRSENGTCSVGVTQFKHQGNKAALRGGSTLGW
;
A
#
# COMPACT_ATOMS: atom_id res chain seq x y z
N MET A 1 39.58 16.74 -16.51
CA MET A 1 38.99 15.64 -15.73
C MET A 1 39.13 15.97 -14.24
N GLY A 2 38.15 15.98 -13.34
CA GLY A 2 36.72 15.69 -13.41
C GLY A 2 36.00 16.34 -12.23
N ARG A 3 35.42 17.53 -12.44
CA ARG A 3 34.58 18.26 -11.46
C ARG A 3 33.15 17.70 -11.34
N TYR A 4 32.80 16.72 -12.17
CA TYR A 4 31.48 16.07 -12.18
C TYR A 4 31.41 14.80 -11.33
N PHE A 5 32.55 14.33 -10.79
CA PHE A 5 32.60 13.11 -9.98
C PHE A 5 31.85 13.26 -8.64
N TRP A 6 31.85 14.46 -8.07
CA TRP A 6 31.18 14.75 -6.79
C TRP A 6 29.66 14.91 -6.91
N LEU A 7 29.14 15.31 -8.07
CA LEU A 7 27.69 15.46 -8.29
C LEU A 7 26.98 14.10 -8.45
N LEU A 8 27.69 13.09 -8.96
CA LEU A 8 27.18 11.72 -9.08
C LEU A 8 27.10 10.99 -7.72
N PHE A 9 27.98 11.32 -6.78
CA PHE A 9 27.96 10.71 -5.45
C PHE A 9 26.81 11.24 -4.56
N ALA A 10 26.43 12.51 -4.73
CA ALA A 10 25.31 13.11 -4.00
C ALA A 10 23.94 12.55 -4.44
N LEU A 11 23.81 12.09 -5.70
CA LEU A 11 22.54 11.53 -6.21
C LEU A 11 22.30 10.07 -5.78
N LEU A 12 23.34 9.32 -5.37
CA LEU A 12 23.21 7.92 -4.95
C LEU A 12 22.93 7.75 -3.45
N ALA A 13 23.16 8.79 -2.62
CA ALA A 13 23.03 8.70 -1.16
C ALA A 13 21.58 8.80 -0.64
N GLY A 14 20.59 8.99 -1.52
CA GLY A 14 19.21 9.28 -1.13
C GLY A 14 18.28 8.07 -0.89
N ARG A 15 18.75 6.83 -1.00
CA ARG A 15 17.90 5.63 -0.81
C ARG A 15 18.18 4.91 0.50
N SER A 16 17.88 5.59 1.62
CA SER A 16 17.67 4.91 2.89
C SER A 16 16.22 4.40 2.95
N ALA A 17 15.98 3.22 2.39
CA ALA A 17 14.77 2.47 2.73
C ALA A 17 14.94 1.96 4.17
N ILE A 18 14.42 2.70 5.14
CA ILE A 18 14.33 2.25 6.52
C ILE A 18 13.27 1.14 6.56
N ALA A 19 13.71 -0.11 6.47
CA ALA A 19 12.88 -1.25 6.83
C ALA A 19 12.82 -1.31 8.36
N GLN A 20 11.78 -0.73 8.96
CA GLN A 20 11.48 -0.98 10.36
C GLN A 20 11.07 -2.44 10.51
N ALA A 21 11.92 -3.22 11.20
CA ALA A 21 11.56 -4.53 11.70
C ALA A 21 10.37 -4.35 12.66
N ALA A 22 9.19 -4.79 12.21
CA ALA A 22 7.96 -4.66 12.98
C ALA A 22 7.97 -5.65 14.14
N ASP A 23 7.87 -5.11 15.35
CA ASP A 23 7.61 -5.86 16.57
C ASP A 23 6.22 -6.52 16.47
N SER A 24 6.16 -7.81 16.79
CA SER A 24 5.12 -8.75 16.32
C SER A 24 3.74 -8.65 17.00
N SER A 25 3.43 -7.53 17.65
CA SER A 25 2.12 -7.24 18.26
C SER A 25 1.37 -6.06 17.63
N MET A 26 1.98 -5.36 16.67
CA MET A 26 1.35 -4.20 16.02
C MET A 26 0.57 -4.61 14.76
N ALA A 27 -0.57 -3.96 14.55
CA ALA A 27 -1.34 -4.08 13.32
C ALA A 27 -0.44 -3.81 12.09
N ILE A 28 -0.36 -4.77 11.18
CA ILE A 28 0.48 -4.68 9.97
C ILE A 28 0.12 -3.38 9.23
N THR A 29 1.14 -2.54 9.03
CA THR A 29 1.01 -1.26 8.33
C THR A 29 2.17 -1.12 7.36
N PHE A 30 1.86 -0.87 6.09
CA PHE A 30 2.86 -0.55 5.08
C PHE A 30 2.77 0.94 4.75
N THR A 31 3.90 1.63 4.76
CA THR A 31 3.96 3.03 4.36
C THR A 31 5.03 3.23 3.30
N GLY A 32 4.80 4.20 2.44
CA GLY A 32 5.76 4.64 1.44
C GLY A 32 5.57 6.12 1.16
N ALA A 33 6.64 6.80 0.76
CA ALA A 33 6.58 8.20 0.36
C ALA A 33 7.49 8.44 -0.84
N ILE A 34 7.06 9.36 -1.70
CA ILE A 34 7.84 9.85 -2.83
C ILE A 34 7.86 11.38 -2.79
N ASN A 35 9.00 11.95 -3.18
CA ASN A 35 9.15 13.39 -3.31
C ASN A 35 9.13 13.74 -4.80
N LEU A 36 8.24 14.64 -5.19
CA LEU A 36 8.13 15.16 -6.56
C LEU A 36 7.93 16.68 -6.47
N PRO A 37 8.63 17.50 -7.27
CA PRO A 37 8.55 18.95 -7.22
C PRO A 37 7.25 19.47 -7.84
N LEU A 38 6.11 19.04 -7.31
CA LEU A 38 4.77 19.40 -7.76
C LEU A 38 3.98 19.99 -6.60
N ALA A 39 3.06 20.89 -6.92
CA ALA A 39 2.06 21.35 -5.98
C ALA A 39 1.06 20.22 -5.62
N MET A 40 0.35 20.39 -4.52
CA MET A 40 -0.57 19.38 -3.97
C MET A 40 -1.64 18.93 -4.98
N LYS A 41 -2.32 19.85 -5.69
CA LYS A 41 -3.40 19.49 -6.64
C LYS A 41 -2.91 18.61 -7.81
N PRO A 42 -1.84 18.97 -8.54
CA PRO A 42 -1.31 18.08 -9.59
C PRO A 42 -0.73 16.78 -9.03
N MET A 43 -0.13 16.80 -7.84
CA MET A 43 0.30 15.58 -7.15
C MET A 43 -0.89 14.65 -6.89
N HIS A 44 -2.00 15.20 -6.39
CA HIS A 44 -3.23 14.46 -6.10
C HIS A 44 -3.85 13.86 -7.37
N ALA A 45 -3.85 14.61 -8.47
CA ALA A 45 -4.29 14.10 -9.76
C ALA A 45 -3.45 12.89 -10.22
N LEU A 46 -2.12 12.96 -10.09
CA LEU A 46 -1.24 11.82 -10.41
C LEU A 46 -1.45 10.65 -9.46
N ALA A 47 -1.68 10.89 -8.17
CA ALA A 47 -2.02 9.86 -7.21
C ALA A 47 -3.33 9.14 -7.57
N MET A 48 -4.32 9.86 -8.05
CA MET A 48 -5.58 9.30 -8.56
C MET A 48 -5.36 8.41 -9.79
N GLU A 49 -4.52 8.83 -10.75
CA GLU A 49 -4.18 7.99 -11.90
C GLU A 49 -3.38 6.76 -11.49
N ALA A 50 -2.41 6.92 -10.59
CA ALA A 50 -1.63 5.81 -10.03
C ALA A 50 -2.53 4.79 -9.33
N TRP A 51 -3.57 5.24 -8.60
CA TRP A 51 -4.58 4.36 -8.00
C TRP A 51 -5.27 3.50 -9.06
N LYS A 52 -5.78 4.12 -10.14
CA LYS A 52 -6.54 3.42 -11.20
C LYS A 52 -5.73 2.29 -11.85
N VAL A 53 -4.42 2.45 -11.99
CA VAL A 53 -3.54 1.46 -12.64
C VAL A 53 -2.90 0.47 -11.66
N SER A 54 -3.04 0.68 -10.36
CA SER A 54 -2.50 -0.19 -9.29
C SER A 54 -3.62 -0.88 -8.51
N PHE A 55 -3.87 -0.47 -7.27
CA PHE A 55 -4.88 -1.04 -6.37
C PHE A 55 -6.29 -1.00 -6.97
N GLY A 56 -6.61 0.03 -7.76
CA GLY A 56 -7.90 0.20 -8.41
C GLY A 56 -8.22 -0.85 -9.49
N ARG A 57 -7.23 -1.66 -9.91
CA ARG A 57 -7.45 -2.76 -10.85
C ARG A 57 -8.03 -4.01 -10.18
N GLU A 58 -7.93 -4.12 -8.86
CA GLU A 58 -8.45 -5.27 -8.15
C GLU A 58 -10.00 -5.26 -8.17
N PRO A 59 -10.65 -6.41 -8.43
CA PRO A 59 -12.10 -6.51 -8.34
C PRO A 59 -12.57 -6.02 -6.97
N GLY A 60 -13.55 -5.12 -6.90
CA GLY A 60 -14.05 -4.59 -5.62
C GLY A 60 -13.13 -3.60 -4.90
N ALA A 61 -12.10 -3.09 -5.56
CA ALA A 61 -11.44 -1.86 -5.13
C ALA A 61 -12.41 -0.68 -5.26
N ALA A 62 -12.46 0.17 -4.24
CA ALA A 62 -13.40 1.29 -4.17
C ALA A 62 -12.76 2.49 -3.47
N ILE A 63 -13.01 3.68 -4.01
CA ILE A 63 -12.63 4.95 -3.36
C ILE A 63 -13.72 5.30 -2.35
N VAL A 64 -13.33 5.51 -1.09
CA VAL A 64 -14.22 5.86 0.02
C VAL A 64 -14.28 7.37 0.20
N LEU A 65 -13.15 8.05 0.02
CA LEU A 65 -13.04 9.50 0.12
C LEU A 65 -12.06 10.01 -0.94
N ASN A 66 -12.43 11.06 -1.65
CA ASN A 66 -11.55 11.79 -2.55
C ASN A 66 -11.73 13.29 -2.29
N ASP A 67 -10.81 13.88 -1.53
CA ASP A 67 -10.79 15.30 -1.19
C ASP A 67 -9.51 15.92 -1.78
N ALA A 68 -9.63 16.43 -3.01
CA ALA A 68 -8.50 17.02 -3.74
C ALA A 68 -8.04 18.37 -3.15
N ASP A 69 -8.90 19.06 -2.41
CA ASP A 69 -8.55 20.32 -1.76
C ASP A 69 -7.77 20.10 -0.45
N LYS A 70 -7.93 18.94 0.19
CA LYS A 70 -7.09 18.51 1.33
C LYS A 70 -5.97 17.55 0.95
N GLY A 71 -5.88 17.15 -0.32
CA GLY A 71 -4.89 16.19 -0.80
C GLY A 71 -5.06 14.80 -0.17
N VAL A 72 -6.29 14.37 0.09
CA VAL A 72 -6.58 13.08 0.73
C VAL A 72 -7.37 12.18 -0.20
N LEU A 73 -6.87 10.96 -0.38
CA LEU A 73 -7.57 9.87 -1.04
C LEU A 73 -7.61 8.68 -0.08
N GLU A 74 -8.80 8.27 0.34
CA GLU A 74 -8.99 7.02 1.08
C GLU A 74 -9.76 6.02 0.22
N ALA A 75 -9.30 4.79 0.23
CA ALA A 75 -9.85 3.72 -0.57
C ALA A 75 -9.72 2.37 0.14
N THR A 76 -10.48 1.41 -0.35
CA THR A 76 -10.39 0.01 0.07
C THR A 76 -10.09 -0.84 -1.14
N ALA A 77 -9.26 -1.86 -0.97
CA ALA A 77 -9.01 -2.87 -1.99
C ALA A 77 -8.87 -4.24 -1.35
N HIS A 78 -8.87 -5.28 -2.18
CA HIS A 78 -8.60 -6.63 -1.73
C HIS A 78 -7.87 -7.40 -2.81
N PHE A 79 -7.13 -8.44 -2.41
CA PHE A 79 -6.64 -9.44 -3.35
C PHE A 79 -7.06 -10.82 -2.88
N ASN A 80 -7.29 -11.71 -3.83
CA ASN A 80 -7.51 -13.13 -3.53
C ASN A 80 -6.16 -13.83 -3.49
N TYR A 81 -6.00 -14.76 -2.56
CA TYR A 81 -4.78 -15.55 -2.45
C TYR A 81 -5.14 -17.04 -2.42
N ARG A 82 -4.19 -17.87 -2.84
CA ARG A 82 -4.22 -19.32 -2.69
C ARG A 82 -2.90 -19.73 -2.04
N SER A 83 -2.94 -20.28 -0.83
CA SER A 83 -1.76 -20.82 -0.17
C SER A 83 -1.83 -22.33 -0.11
N ALA A 84 -0.70 -22.99 -0.39
CA ALA A 84 -0.56 -24.44 -0.22
C ALA A 84 -0.70 -24.84 1.26
N LYS A 85 -0.23 -24.00 2.21
CA LYS A 85 -0.42 -24.18 3.67
C LYS A 85 -0.63 -22.84 4.38
N LEU A 86 -1.68 -22.72 5.19
CA LEU A 86 -1.86 -21.58 6.11
C LEU A 86 -2.12 -22.13 7.51
N ASN A 87 -1.25 -21.83 8.49
CA ASN A 87 -1.32 -22.36 9.85
C ASN A 87 -1.49 -23.89 9.93
N GLY A 88 -0.75 -24.65 9.11
CA GLY A 88 -0.81 -26.12 9.08
C GLY A 88 -2.04 -26.72 8.38
N ARG A 89 -2.88 -25.91 7.72
CA ARG A 89 -4.01 -26.37 6.90
C ARG A 89 -3.65 -26.36 5.42
N GLU A 90 -3.85 -27.47 4.73
CA GLU A 90 -3.60 -27.58 3.28
C GLU A 90 -4.63 -26.80 2.45
N GLU A 91 -4.13 -26.17 1.38
CA GLU A 91 -4.85 -25.44 0.33
C GLU A 91 -6.00 -24.55 0.80
N THR A 92 -5.65 -23.41 1.41
CA THR A 92 -6.63 -22.38 1.76
C THR A 92 -6.63 -21.29 0.69
N MET A 93 -7.71 -21.23 -0.09
CA MET A 93 -8.08 -20.03 -0.83
C MET A 93 -8.68 -19.00 0.13
N GLY A 94 -8.48 -17.72 -0.12
CA GLY A 94 -9.12 -16.67 0.66
C GLY A 94 -8.92 -15.29 0.07
N ARG A 95 -9.34 -14.28 0.83
CA ARG A 95 -9.26 -12.88 0.47
C ARG A 95 -8.61 -12.09 1.58
N VAL A 96 -7.71 -11.19 1.22
CA VAL A 96 -7.18 -10.16 2.13
C VAL A 96 -7.72 -8.82 1.67
N SER A 97 -8.48 -8.15 2.54
CA SER A 97 -8.99 -6.79 2.31
C SER A 97 -8.17 -5.80 3.13
N TYR A 98 -7.99 -4.59 2.63
CA TYR A 98 -7.18 -3.56 3.29
C TYR A 98 -7.67 -2.16 2.93
N ARG A 99 -7.28 -1.19 3.75
CA ARG A 99 -7.51 0.24 3.52
C ARG A 99 -6.23 0.88 2.98
N VAL A 100 -6.36 1.67 1.94
CA VAL A 100 -5.30 2.50 1.38
C VAL A 100 -5.63 3.95 1.66
N ARG A 101 -4.66 4.69 2.21
CA ARG A 101 -4.73 6.13 2.39
C ARG A 101 -3.57 6.76 1.66
N ILE A 102 -3.87 7.62 0.70
CA ILE A 102 -2.88 8.42 -0.01
C ILE A 102 -3.05 9.87 0.44
N ARG A 103 -1.94 10.50 0.79
CA ARG A 103 -1.88 11.90 1.22
C ARG A 103 -0.87 12.64 0.35
N SER A 104 -1.38 13.60 -0.40
CA SER A 104 -0.61 14.48 -1.26
C SER A 104 -0.40 15.81 -0.54
N GLU A 105 0.86 16.28 -0.54
CA GLU A 105 1.28 17.57 -0.01
C GLU A 105 2.13 18.27 -1.08
N ASN A 106 2.50 19.53 -0.86
CA ASN A 106 3.43 20.21 -1.75
C ASN A 106 4.80 19.54 -1.66
N GLY A 107 5.30 19.00 -2.77
CA GLY A 107 6.62 18.36 -2.82
C GLY A 107 6.65 16.87 -2.49
N THR A 108 5.59 16.32 -1.90
CA THR A 108 5.59 14.95 -1.36
C THR A 108 4.24 14.26 -1.52
N CYS A 109 4.25 12.95 -1.79
CA CYS A 109 3.07 12.10 -1.72
C CYS A 109 3.40 10.87 -0.86
N SER A 110 2.54 10.58 0.12
CA SER A 110 2.66 9.40 0.98
C SER A 110 1.50 8.46 0.77
N VAL A 111 1.75 7.16 0.92
CA VAL A 111 0.78 6.08 0.89
C VAL A 111 0.90 5.26 2.16
N GLY A 112 -0.23 4.95 2.76
CA GLY A 112 -0.34 4.04 3.90
C GLY A 112 -1.36 2.94 3.58
N VAL A 113 -1.00 1.70 3.85
CA VAL A 113 -1.87 0.54 3.72
C VAL A 113 -2.04 -0.10 5.09
N THR A 114 -3.27 -0.16 5.57
CA THR A 114 -3.61 -0.57 6.94
C THR A 114 -4.88 -1.44 6.95
N GLN A 115 -5.28 -1.88 8.14
CA GLN A 115 -6.53 -2.62 8.37
C GLN A 115 -6.63 -3.89 7.51
N PHE A 116 -5.56 -4.67 7.47
CA PHE A 116 -5.57 -5.96 6.80
C PHE A 116 -6.54 -6.90 7.50
N LYS A 117 -7.59 -7.30 6.77
CA LYS A 117 -8.56 -8.29 7.20
C LYS A 117 -8.48 -9.51 6.31
N HIS A 118 -8.22 -10.65 6.92
CA HIS A 118 -8.14 -11.92 6.22
C HIS A 118 -9.44 -12.70 6.37
N GLN A 119 -9.92 -13.23 5.24
CA GLN A 119 -11.09 -14.09 5.17
C GLN A 119 -10.76 -15.34 4.38
N GLY A 120 -10.63 -16.48 5.06
CA GLY A 120 -10.47 -17.80 4.47
C GLY A 120 -11.75 -18.32 3.82
N ASN A 121 -11.59 -19.30 2.93
CA ASN A 121 -12.70 -19.94 2.22
C ASN A 121 -13.64 -20.68 3.19
N LYS A 122 -14.90 -20.22 3.30
CA LYS A 122 -15.95 -20.86 4.10
C LYS A 122 -16.29 -22.28 3.65
N ALA A 123 -16.05 -22.61 2.38
CA ALA A 123 -16.31 -23.93 1.80
C ALA A 123 -15.14 -24.93 1.96
N ALA A 124 -14.03 -24.54 2.60
CA ALA A 124 -12.97 -25.49 2.95
C ALA A 124 -13.50 -26.56 3.92
N LEU A 125 -12.92 -27.77 3.87
CA LEU A 125 -13.36 -28.97 4.62
C LEU A 125 -13.53 -28.75 6.14
N ARG A 126 -12.95 -27.67 6.70
CA ARG A 126 -13.01 -27.28 8.13
C ARG A 126 -13.47 -25.82 8.34
N GLY A 127 -14.10 -25.21 7.35
CA GLY A 127 -14.50 -23.80 7.37
C GLY A 127 -13.33 -22.81 7.16
N GLY A 128 -13.66 -21.57 6.83
CA GLY A 128 -12.68 -20.52 6.55
C GLY A 128 -11.97 -20.04 7.82
N SER A 129 -10.65 -19.92 7.77
CA SER A 129 -9.86 -19.25 8.80
C SER A 129 -9.91 -17.74 8.59
N THR A 130 -10.35 -16.97 9.58
CA THR A 130 -10.26 -15.49 9.59
C THR A 130 -9.09 -15.08 10.49
N LEU A 131 -8.24 -14.18 9.99
CA LEU A 131 -7.15 -13.59 10.76
C LEU A 131 -7.32 -12.06 10.80
N GLY A 132 -7.10 -11.46 11.97
CA GLY A 132 -7.35 -10.04 12.24
C GLY A 132 -8.62 -9.85 13.08
N TRP A 133 -8.43 -9.27 14.25
CA TRP A 133 -9.47 -8.80 15.17
C TRP A 133 -9.52 -7.28 15.11
#